data_AF-A0A521T918-F1
#
_entry.id   AF-A0A521T918-F1
#
_cell.length_a   1.000
_cell.length_b   1.000
_cell.length_c   1.000
_cell.angle_alpha   90.00
_cell.angle_beta   90.00
_cell.angle_gamma   90.00
#
_symmetry.space_group_name_H-M   'P 1'
#
loop_
_entity.id
_entity.type
_entity.pdbx_description
1 polymer ?
#
loop_
_entity_poly.entity_id
_entity_poly.type
_entity_poly.pdbx_seq_one_letter_code
_entity_poly.pdbx_strand_id
1 'polypeptide(L)'
;MKIAFIAQRYGTEILGGSEYHCRLIAERLAQRHQVDVLTTCAREYTTWQNEYPEGTDRIRGVTVRRFACSQVRNLPEFNKYSDWIFENRHTPQDEMEWLKQQGPWSPGLIDYIERHHQNYDILIFFTYLYAPTVLGMKIAPAKSLLVPTAHDEPALHLKIYEQVFASAAGIVWNTESERRMI
;
A
#
# COMPACT_ATOMS: atom_id res chain seq x y z
N MET A 1 -12.57 -18.19 5.02
CA MET A 1 -11.93 -17.33 4.01
C MET A 1 -10.50 -17.07 4.41
N LYS A 2 -9.63 -16.93 3.42
CA LYS A 2 -8.26 -16.46 3.56
C LYS A 2 -8.12 -15.08 2.92
N ILE A 3 -7.80 -14.08 3.73
CA ILE A 3 -7.80 -12.66 3.38
C ILE A 3 -6.37 -12.13 3.50
N ALA A 4 -5.89 -11.41 2.48
CA ALA A 4 -4.65 -10.66 2.57
C ALA A 4 -4.95 -9.16 2.68
N PHE A 5 -4.37 -8.53 3.70
CA PHE A 5 -4.27 -7.07 3.80
C PHE A 5 -2.90 -6.64 3.27
N ILE A 6 -2.86 -5.61 2.44
CA ILE A 6 -1.62 -5.05 1.91
C ILE A 6 -1.53 -3.61 2.41
N ALA A 7 -0.46 -3.30 3.13
CA ALA A 7 -0.19 -1.96 3.65
C ALA A 7 1.31 -1.68 3.62
N GLN A 8 1.68 -0.41 3.48
CA GLN A 8 3.07 0.06 3.47
C GLN A 8 3.82 -0.31 4.76
N ARG A 9 3.12 -0.26 5.90
CA ARG A 9 3.63 -0.58 7.24
C ARG A 9 2.52 -1.22 8.06
N TYR A 10 2.92 -2.03 9.03
CA TYR A 10 2.01 -2.68 9.97
C TYR A 10 2.77 -3.02 11.25
N GLY A 11 2.17 -2.77 12.41
CA GLY A 11 2.77 -3.03 13.72
C GLY A 11 1.95 -2.39 14.83
N THR A 12 2.22 -2.79 16.08
CA THR A 12 1.56 -2.23 17.27
C THR A 12 2.06 -0.82 17.62
N GLU A 13 3.29 -0.53 17.24
CA GLU A 13 4.04 0.70 17.41
C GLU A 13 3.88 1.67 16.22
N ILE A 14 3.22 1.21 15.15
CA ILE A 14 2.87 2.06 14.00
C ILE A 14 1.56 2.79 14.33
N LEU A 15 1.65 4.12 14.43
CA LEU A 15 0.56 4.99 14.91
C LEU A 15 -0.10 5.83 13.80
N GLY A 16 0.26 5.61 12.53
CA GLY A 16 -0.39 6.30 11.42
C GLY A 16 -1.86 5.89 11.28
N GLY A 17 -2.72 6.83 10.87
CA GLY A 17 -4.17 6.63 10.87
C GLY A 17 -4.62 5.49 9.96
N SER A 18 -4.07 5.40 8.74
CA SER A 18 -4.40 4.34 7.78
C SER A 18 -3.85 2.97 8.22
N GLU A 19 -2.63 2.93 8.77
CA GLU A 19 -2.05 1.70 9.29
C GLU A 19 -2.79 1.20 10.54
N TYR A 20 -3.19 2.10 11.43
CA TYR A 20 -4.00 1.76 12.59
C TYR A 20 -5.38 1.26 12.19
N HIS A 21 -6.03 1.91 11.22
CA HIS A 21 -7.30 1.44 10.67
C HIS A 21 -7.16 0.02 10.07
N CYS A 22 -6.17 -0.20 9.23
CA CYS A 22 -5.85 -1.53 8.67
C CYS A 22 -5.72 -2.58 9.78
N ARG A 23 -4.95 -2.27 10.83
CA ARG A 23 -4.72 -3.16 11.96
C ARG A 23 -5.99 -3.50 12.72
N LEU A 24 -6.84 -2.52 13.02
CA LEU A 24 -8.12 -2.77 13.70
C LEU A 24 -9.01 -3.75 12.94
N ILE A 25 -9.11 -3.58 11.62
CA ILE A 25 -9.93 -4.46 10.79
C ILE A 25 -9.29 -5.86 10.66
N ALA A 26 -7.99 -5.93 10.39
CA ALA A 26 -7.27 -7.19 10.25
C ALA A 26 -7.36 -8.05 11.53
N GLU A 27 -7.12 -7.46 12.70
CA GLU A 27 -7.22 -8.13 14.00
C GLU A 27 -8.65 -8.58 14.32
N ARG A 28 -9.66 -7.78 13.95
CA ARG A 28 -11.06 -8.14 14.16
C ARG A 28 -11.48 -9.33 13.28
N LEU A 29 -11.06 -9.34 12.01
CA LEU A 29 -11.38 -10.43 11.07
C LEU A 29 -10.59 -11.72 11.38
N ALA A 30 -9.39 -11.61 11.93
CA ALA A 30 -8.58 -12.76 12.33
C ALA A 30 -9.25 -13.66 13.38
N GLN A 31 -10.28 -13.15 14.08
CA GLN A 31 -11.07 -13.93 15.03
C GLN A 31 -11.99 -14.96 14.34
N ARG A 32 -12.24 -14.83 13.04
CA ARG A 32 -13.19 -15.67 12.28
C ARG A 32 -12.62 -16.19 10.96
N HIS A 33 -11.51 -15.64 10.50
CA HIS A 33 -10.91 -15.92 9.20
C HIS A 33 -9.39 -16.05 9.31
N GLN A 34 -8.78 -16.67 8.30
CA GLN A 34 -7.32 -16.63 8.17
C GLN A 34 -6.94 -15.27 7.57
N VAL A 35 -6.20 -14.47 8.32
CA VAL A 35 -5.77 -13.14 7.89
C VAL A 35 -4.26 -13.09 7.84
N ASP A 36 -3.75 -12.78 6.64
CA ASP A 36 -2.36 -12.43 6.43
C ASP A 36 -2.27 -10.92 6.17
N VAL A 37 -1.24 -10.26 6.70
CA VAL A 37 -0.85 -8.90 6.32
C VAL A 37 0.47 -8.99 5.56
N LEU A 38 0.48 -8.50 4.33
CA LEU A 38 1.66 -8.35 3.49
C LEU A 38 2.12 -6.89 3.61
N THR A 39 3.29 -6.68 4.20
CA THR A 39 3.79 -5.35 4.54
C THR A 39 5.29 -5.28 4.33
N THR A 40 5.87 -4.09 4.45
CA THR A 40 7.34 -3.95 4.39
C THR A 40 8.01 -4.13 5.75
N CYS A 41 9.34 -4.21 5.72
CA CYS A 41 10.21 -4.14 6.89
C CYS A 41 10.41 -2.70 7.42
N ALA A 42 9.80 -1.70 6.79
CA ALA A 42 9.94 -0.31 7.23
C ALA A 42 9.11 -0.03 8.49
N ARG A 43 9.73 0.68 9.44
CA ARG A 43 9.02 1.25 10.59
C ARG A 43 8.66 2.71 10.34
N GLU A 44 9.58 3.50 9.80
CA GLU A 44 9.36 4.91 9.50
C GLU A 44 8.99 5.16 8.02
N TYR A 45 7.97 6.00 7.80
CA TYR A 45 7.55 6.39 6.45
C TYR A 45 8.45 7.46 5.83
N THR A 46 9.31 8.09 6.63
CA THR A 46 10.19 9.16 6.16
C THR A 46 11.29 8.61 5.26
N THR A 47 11.85 7.46 5.62
CA THR A 47 13.02 6.85 4.98
C THR A 47 12.71 5.49 4.34
N TRP A 48 11.69 4.77 4.81
CA TRP A 48 11.45 3.35 4.47
C TRP A 48 12.60 2.40 4.82
N GLN A 49 13.49 2.81 5.72
CA GLN A 49 14.58 1.96 6.16
C GLN A 49 14.05 0.67 6.80
N ASN A 50 14.66 -0.46 6.43
CA ASN A 50 14.32 -1.76 6.99
C ASN A 50 14.76 -1.82 8.46
N GLU A 51 13.81 -1.70 9.38
CA GLU A 51 14.04 -1.78 10.83
C GLU A 51 13.49 -3.08 11.43
N TYR A 52 12.51 -3.70 10.76
CA TYR A 52 12.06 -5.04 11.10
C TYR A 52 12.83 -6.11 10.33
N PRO A 53 12.98 -7.32 10.89
CA PRO A 53 13.48 -8.46 10.14
C PRO A 53 12.49 -8.83 9.02
N GLU A 54 13.03 -9.22 7.88
CA GLU A 54 12.25 -9.85 6.81
C GLU A 54 11.76 -11.23 7.23
N GLY A 55 10.56 -11.62 6.79
CA GLY A 55 10.00 -12.93 7.08
C GLY A 55 8.59 -12.87 7.67
N THR A 56 8.24 -13.91 8.42
CA THR A 56 6.88 -14.08 8.98
C THR A 56 6.88 -13.90 10.48
N ASP A 57 5.86 -13.20 10.98
CA ASP A 57 5.61 -12.95 12.38
C ASP A 57 4.10 -13.13 12.68
N ARG A 58 3.72 -13.08 13.96
CA ARG A 58 2.34 -13.20 14.43
C ARG A 58 1.99 -12.05 15.38
N ILE A 59 1.09 -11.17 14.95
CA ILE A 59 0.64 -10.04 15.76
C ILE A 59 -0.86 -10.19 16.02
N ARG A 60 -1.24 -10.39 17.29
CA ARG A 60 -2.65 -10.41 17.74
C ARG A 60 -3.56 -11.31 16.88
N GLY A 61 -3.07 -12.49 16.52
CA GLY A 61 -3.80 -13.48 15.72
C GLY A 61 -3.64 -13.34 14.20
N VAL A 62 -3.08 -12.23 13.71
CA VAL A 62 -2.77 -11.97 12.30
C VAL A 62 -1.39 -12.52 11.96
N THR A 63 -1.26 -13.22 10.83
CA THR A 63 0.04 -13.58 10.27
C THR A 63 0.59 -12.36 9.54
N VAL A 64 1.73 -11.82 9.95
CA VAL A 64 2.35 -10.67 9.30
C VAL A 64 3.55 -11.16 8.50
N ARG A 65 3.59 -10.85 7.21
CA ARG A 65 4.70 -11.16 6.32
C ARG A 65 5.35 -9.86 5.88
N ARG A 66 6.62 -9.70 6.25
CA ARG A 66 7.43 -8.53 5.96
C ARG A 66 8.37 -8.81 4.81
N PHE A 67 8.52 -7.81 3.95
CA PHE A 67 9.44 -7.82 2.81
C PHE A 67 10.35 -6.60 2.88
N ALA A 68 11.63 -6.79 2.57
CA ALA A 68 12.58 -5.70 2.59
C ALA A 68 12.24 -4.66 1.52
N CYS A 69 12.35 -3.37 1.88
CA CYS A 69 12.47 -2.28 0.92
C CYS A 69 13.83 -2.40 0.23
N SER A 70 13.88 -2.34 -1.10
CA SER A 70 15.14 -2.42 -1.84
C SER A 70 15.90 -1.09 -1.90
N GLN A 71 15.27 0.00 -1.46
CA GLN A 71 15.88 1.32 -1.37
C GLN A 71 15.28 2.13 -0.23
N VAL A 72 16.10 3.03 0.31
CA VAL A 72 15.70 4.07 1.27
C VAL A 72 15.31 5.32 0.48
N ARG A 73 14.28 6.04 0.92
CA ARG A 73 13.90 7.31 0.32
C ARG A 73 14.90 8.41 0.68
N ASN A 74 15.39 9.08 -0.35
CA ASN A 74 16.11 10.35 -0.22
C ASN A 74 15.09 11.49 -0.21
N LEU A 75 14.76 12.02 0.97
CA LEU A 75 13.68 13.00 1.12
C LEU A 75 13.93 14.32 0.34
N PRO A 76 15.13 14.94 0.36
CA PRO A 76 15.42 16.10 -0.48
C PRO A 76 15.20 15.86 -1.97
N GLU A 77 15.70 14.76 -2.53
CA GLU A 77 15.53 14.46 -3.96
C GLU A 77 14.09 14.15 -4.30
N PHE A 78 13.40 13.40 -3.43
CA PHE A 78 11.98 13.09 -3.61
C PHE A 78 11.11 14.35 -3.61
N ASN A 79 11.37 15.29 -2.69
CA ASN A 79 10.63 16.55 -2.64
C ASN A 79 10.87 17.38 -3.90
N LYS A 80 12.12 17.49 -4.34
CA LYS A 80 12.47 18.19 -5.58
C LYS A 80 11.78 17.57 -6.81
N TYR A 81 11.71 16.23 -6.88
CA TYR A 81 11.02 15.54 -7.97
C TYR A 81 9.50 15.70 -7.87
N SER A 82 8.96 15.75 -6.66
CA SER A 82 7.54 16.02 -6.40
C SER A 82 7.14 17.43 -6.86
N ASP A 83 7.90 18.45 -6.49
CA ASP A 83 7.68 19.83 -6.94
C ASP A 83 7.66 19.91 -8.47
N TRP A 84 8.60 19.22 -9.13
CA TRP A 84 8.64 19.17 -10.58
C TRP A 84 7.43 18.43 -11.19
N ILE A 85 7.11 17.22 -10.73
CA ILE A 85 6.07 16.40 -11.39
C ILE A 85 4.68 17.01 -11.26
N PHE A 86 4.39 17.70 -10.14
CA PHE A 86 3.09 18.31 -9.91
C PHE A 86 2.85 19.57 -10.74
N GLU A 87 3.91 20.25 -11.18
CA GLU A 87 3.81 21.52 -11.91
C GLU A 87 4.13 21.41 -13.41
N ASN A 88 4.72 20.29 -13.85
CA ASN A 88 5.21 20.13 -15.22
C ASN A 88 4.47 19.03 -15.97
N ARG A 89 4.44 19.17 -17.31
CA ARG A 89 4.04 18.06 -18.18
C ARG A 89 5.04 16.93 -18.03
N HIS A 90 4.53 15.73 -17.79
CA HIS A 90 5.32 14.54 -17.53
C HIS A 90 4.73 13.32 -18.25
N THR A 91 5.49 12.24 -18.27
CA THR A 91 5.13 10.97 -18.89
C THR A 91 4.66 9.95 -17.84
N PRO A 92 3.99 8.86 -18.24
CA PRO A 92 3.70 7.76 -17.32
C PRO A 92 4.95 7.15 -16.67
N GLN A 93 6.09 7.20 -17.36
CA GLN A 93 7.38 6.75 -16.84
C GLN A 93 7.87 7.65 -15.70
N ASP A 94 7.65 8.97 -15.81
CA ASP A 94 7.96 9.91 -14.74
C ASP A 94 7.11 9.65 -13.49
N GLU A 95 5.81 9.36 -13.64
CA GLU A 95 4.95 8.99 -12.51
C GLU A 95 5.39 7.68 -11.84
N MET A 96 5.85 6.70 -12.63
CA MET A 96 6.41 5.46 -12.09
C MET A 96 7.72 5.70 -11.33
N GLU A 97 8.57 6.60 -11.82
CA GLU A 97 9.78 7.01 -11.12
C GLU A 97 9.44 7.77 -9.82
N TRP A 98 8.43 8.65 -9.85
CA TRP A 98 7.91 9.32 -8.67
C TRP A 98 7.43 8.30 -7.63
N LEU A 99 6.63 7.30 -8.05
CA LEU A 99 6.13 6.24 -7.18
C LEU A 99 7.28 5.45 -6.53
N LYS A 100 8.30 5.16 -7.33
CA LYS A 100 9.50 4.45 -6.87
C LYS A 100 10.28 5.26 -5.83
N GLN A 101 10.49 6.56 -6.06
CA GLN A 101 11.15 7.45 -5.10
C GLN A 101 10.31 7.70 -3.85
N GLN A 102 8.98 7.82 -4.00
CA GLN A 102 8.04 7.95 -2.90
C GLN A 102 8.12 6.74 -1.98
N GLY A 103 8.24 5.54 -2.56
CA GLY A 103 8.36 4.29 -1.82
C GLY A 103 7.10 3.93 -1.02
N PRO A 104 7.18 2.93 -0.14
CA PRO A 104 8.28 1.99 -0.06
C PRO A 104 8.35 1.14 -1.34
N TRP A 105 9.57 0.96 -1.88
CA TRP A 105 9.77 0.11 -3.05
C TRP A 105 10.22 -1.28 -2.59
N SER A 106 9.32 -2.27 -2.68
CA SER A 106 9.57 -3.65 -2.25
C SER A 106 9.14 -4.65 -3.33
N PRO A 107 10.02 -4.95 -4.30
CA PRO A 107 9.75 -5.94 -5.34
C PRO A 107 9.39 -7.32 -4.78
N GLY A 108 10.03 -7.74 -3.68
CA GLY A 108 9.75 -9.03 -3.03
C GLY A 108 8.31 -9.17 -2.53
N LEU A 109 7.68 -8.06 -2.10
CA LEU A 109 6.26 -8.04 -1.75
C LEU A 109 5.39 -8.29 -2.98
N ILE A 110 5.70 -7.62 -4.10
CA ILE A 110 4.95 -7.75 -5.36
C ILE A 110 5.10 -9.17 -5.92
N ASP A 111 6.32 -9.71 -5.96
CA ASP A 111 6.61 -11.09 -6.38
C ASP A 111 5.83 -12.11 -5.54
N TYR A 112 5.69 -11.86 -4.23
CA TYR A 112 4.89 -12.72 -3.37
C TYR A 112 3.41 -12.67 -3.73
N ILE A 113 2.85 -11.49 -3.97
CA ILE A 113 1.46 -11.37 -4.40
C ILE A 113 1.28 -12.11 -5.74
N GLU A 114 2.18 -11.92 -6.70
CA GLU A 114 2.10 -12.57 -8.03
C GLU A 114 2.09 -14.11 -7.91
N ARG A 115 2.90 -14.67 -7.01
CA ARG A 115 2.98 -16.13 -6.84
C ARG A 115 1.86 -16.71 -5.98
N HIS A 116 1.27 -15.91 -5.09
CA HIS A 116 0.39 -16.42 -4.03
C HIS A 116 -1.02 -15.82 -4.02
N HIS A 117 -1.36 -14.87 -4.89
CA HIS A 117 -2.69 -14.23 -4.88
C HIS A 117 -3.83 -15.25 -5.05
N GLN A 118 -3.61 -16.37 -5.77
CA GLN A 118 -4.59 -17.46 -5.92
C GLN A 118 -4.98 -18.11 -4.59
N ASN A 119 -4.10 -18.08 -3.59
CA ASN A 119 -4.35 -18.64 -2.26
C ASN A 119 -5.27 -17.77 -1.41
N TYR A 120 -5.56 -16.53 -1.83
CA TYR A 120 -6.43 -15.60 -1.13
C TYR A 120 -7.76 -15.46 -1.86
N ASP A 121 -8.83 -15.47 -1.07
CA ASP A 121 -10.19 -15.19 -1.55
C ASP A 121 -10.32 -13.70 -1.90
N ILE A 122 -9.73 -12.83 -1.08
CA ILE A 122 -9.79 -11.37 -1.20
C ILE A 122 -8.43 -10.76 -0.86
N LEU A 123 -8.03 -9.75 -1.64
CA LEU A 123 -6.92 -8.85 -1.37
C LEU A 123 -7.48 -7.48 -0.99
N ILE A 124 -7.04 -6.89 0.11
CA ILE A 124 -7.48 -5.57 0.59
C ILE A 124 -6.26 -4.67 0.66
N PHE A 125 -6.18 -3.69 -0.24
CA PHE A 125 -5.09 -2.74 -0.31
C PHE A 125 -5.44 -1.47 0.46
N PHE A 126 -4.56 -1.06 1.38
CA PHE A 126 -4.69 0.18 2.13
C PHE A 126 -3.75 1.25 1.59
N THR A 127 -4.25 2.48 1.51
CA THR A 127 -3.54 3.66 1.02
C THR A 127 -3.23 3.59 -0.48
N TYR A 128 -3.88 4.47 -1.25
CA TYR A 128 -3.73 4.53 -2.71
C TYR A 128 -2.30 4.91 -3.15
N LEU A 129 -1.63 5.71 -2.33
CA LEU A 129 -0.39 6.44 -2.66
C LEU A 129 0.82 5.54 -2.95
N TYR A 130 0.90 4.37 -2.32
CA TYR A 130 2.16 3.63 -2.21
C TYR A 130 2.31 2.49 -3.21
N ALA A 131 3.56 2.18 -3.58
CA ALA A 131 3.89 1.18 -4.59
C ALA A 131 3.28 -0.22 -4.35
N PRO A 132 3.20 -0.75 -3.10
CA PRO A 132 2.51 -2.02 -2.84
C PRO A 132 1.07 -2.05 -3.33
N THR A 133 0.34 -0.94 -3.20
CA THR A 133 -1.05 -0.80 -3.67
C THR A 133 -1.09 -0.65 -5.18
N VAL A 134 -0.33 0.31 -5.73
CA VAL A 134 -0.36 0.62 -7.17
C VAL A 134 0.04 -0.58 -8.04
N LEU A 135 1.08 -1.32 -7.63
CA LEU A 135 1.57 -2.47 -8.37
C LEU A 135 0.77 -3.74 -8.04
N GLY A 136 0.46 -3.96 -6.76
CA GLY A 136 -0.22 -5.18 -6.31
C GLY A 136 -1.66 -5.31 -6.82
N MET A 137 -2.39 -4.20 -6.93
CA MET A 137 -3.76 -4.19 -7.46
C MET A 137 -3.86 -4.75 -8.88
N LYS A 138 -2.82 -4.55 -9.70
CA LYS A 138 -2.78 -5.01 -11.11
C LYS A 138 -2.71 -6.53 -11.24
N ILE A 139 -2.27 -7.23 -10.20
CA ILE A 139 -2.03 -8.68 -10.24
C ILE A 139 -3.36 -9.45 -10.23
N ALA A 140 -4.35 -8.98 -9.46
CA ALA A 140 -5.60 -9.70 -9.28
C ALA A 140 -6.80 -8.76 -9.09
N PRO A 141 -7.11 -7.90 -10.08
CA PRO A 141 -8.09 -6.83 -9.92
C PRO A 141 -9.47 -7.33 -9.48
N ALA A 142 -9.93 -8.47 -10.03
CA ALA A 142 -11.23 -9.06 -9.72
C ALA A 142 -11.43 -9.49 -8.24
N LYS A 143 -10.35 -9.62 -7.46
CA LYS A 143 -10.39 -9.95 -6.02
C LYS A 143 -9.86 -8.82 -5.13
N SER A 144 -9.56 -7.66 -5.71
CA SER A 144 -8.86 -6.57 -5.03
C SER A 144 -9.86 -5.49 -4.60
N LEU A 145 -9.94 -5.27 -3.30
CA LEU A 145 -10.62 -4.13 -2.69
C LEU A 145 -9.60 -3.06 -2.34
N LEU A 146 -9.97 -1.80 -2.53
CA LEU A 146 -9.14 -0.66 -2.17
C LEU A 146 -9.78 0.10 -1.00
N VAL A 147 -8.99 0.38 0.03
CA VAL A 147 -9.28 1.37 1.08
C VAL A 147 -8.36 2.56 0.78
N PRO A 148 -8.83 3.62 0.08
CA PRO A 148 -7.96 4.61 -0.52
C PRO A 148 -7.17 5.42 0.50
N THR A 149 -7.80 5.83 1.60
CA THR A 149 -7.28 6.82 2.56
C THR A 149 -6.78 8.08 1.83
N ALA A 150 -7.60 8.57 0.89
CA ALA A 150 -7.25 9.69 0.03
C ALA A 150 -7.51 11.03 0.69
N HIS A 151 -6.67 12.00 0.37
CA HIS A 151 -6.73 13.38 0.81
C HIS A 151 -6.64 14.30 -0.42
N ASP A 152 -7.07 15.55 -0.24
CA ASP A 152 -6.93 16.57 -1.28
C ASP A 152 -5.46 17.01 -1.37
N GLU A 153 -4.68 16.31 -2.18
CA GLU A 153 -3.24 16.50 -2.35
C GLU A 153 -2.82 16.37 -3.83
N PRO A 154 -1.77 17.07 -4.29
CA PRO A 154 -1.37 17.07 -5.70
C PRO A 154 -1.13 15.68 -6.29
N ALA A 155 -0.65 14.74 -5.47
CA ALA A 155 -0.38 13.37 -5.90
C ALA A 155 -1.64 12.67 -6.40
N LEU A 156 -2.83 12.98 -5.86
CA LEU A 156 -4.08 12.35 -6.25
C LEU A 156 -4.42 12.56 -7.73
N HIS A 157 -3.90 13.65 -8.33
CA HIS A 157 -4.14 13.99 -9.73
C HIS A 157 -3.16 13.33 -10.72
N LEU A 158 -2.21 12.52 -10.24
CA LEU A 158 -1.35 11.72 -11.12
C LEU A 158 -2.16 10.58 -11.76
N LYS A 159 -1.96 10.36 -13.06
CA LYS A 159 -2.75 9.40 -13.87
C LYS A 159 -2.57 7.96 -13.44
N ILE A 160 -1.44 7.63 -12.82
CA ILE A 160 -1.17 6.31 -12.24
C ILE A 160 -2.25 5.91 -11.24
N TYR A 161 -2.85 6.86 -10.51
CA TYR A 161 -3.88 6.59 -9.52
C TYR A 161 -5.28 6.47 -10.13
N GLU A 162 -5.58 7.18 -11.21
CA GLU A 162 -6.82 6.95 -11.98
C GLU A 162 -6.96 5.46 -12.36
N GLN A 163 -5.86 4.83 -12.79
CA GLN A 163 -5.84 3.40 -13.12
C GLN A 163 -6.04 2.50 -11.90
N VAL A 164 -5.54 2.90 -10.73
CA VAL A 164 -5.73 2.16 -9.48
C VAL A 164 -7.20 2.19 -9.08
N PHE A 165 -7.83 3.37 -9.06
CA PHE A 165 -9.24 3.51 -8.72
C PHE A 165 -10.14 2.76 -9.71
N ALA A 166 -9.86 2.85 -11.01
CA ALA A 166 -10.65 2.18 -12.04
C ALA A 166 -10.52 0.64 -12.05
N SER A 167 -9.43 0.09 -11.52
CA SER A 167 -9.16 -1.36 -11.55
C SER A 167 -9.63 -2.11 -10.30
N ALA A 168 -10.03 -1.41 -9.23
CA ALA A 168 -10.52 -2.03 -8.02
C ALA A 168 -11.84 -2.78 -8.26
N ALA A 169 -11.97 -4.02 -7.78
CA ALA A 169 -13.26 -4.72 -7.76
C ALA A 169 -14.28 -4.04 -6.85
N GLY A 170 -13.80 -3.27 -5.87
CA GLY A 170 -14.62 -2.41 -5.03
C GLY A 170 -13.74 -1.43 -4.25
N ILE A 171 -14.29 -0.25 -3.97
CA ILE A 171 -13.65 0.76 -3.14
C ILE A 171 -14.42 0.87 -1.82
N VAL A 172 -13.68 0.82 -0.72
CA VAL A 172 -14.18 0.93 0.66
C VAL A 172 -13.80 2.31 1.18
N TRP A 173 -14.74 3.23 1.11
CA TRP A 173 -14.57 4.61 1.53
C TRP A 173 -14.59 4.75 3.05
N ASN A 174 -13.68 5.55 3.59
CA ASN A 174 -13.69 5.98 4.98
C ASN A 174 -14.78 7.04 5.22
N THR A 175 -15.05 7.90 4.23
CA THR A 175 -16.03 8.99 4.33
C THR A 175 -16.69 9.30 2.99
N GLU A 176 -17.85 9.98 3.03
CA GLU A 176 -18.52 10.48 1.83
C GLU A 176 -17.74 11.60 1.13
N SER A 177 -16.89 12.33 1.85
CA SER A 177 -16.01 13.34 1.25
C SER A 177 -14.91 12.69 0.41
N GLU A 178 -14.29 11.61 0.91
CA GLU A 178 -13.31 10.81 0.17
C GLU A 178 -13.96 10.20 -1.10
N ARG A 179 -15.18 9.68 -0.98
CA ARG A 179 -15.93 9.13 -2.13
C ARG A 179 -16.21 10.16 -3.23
N ARG A 180 -16.45 11.42 -2.89
CA ARG A 180 -16.72 12.47 -3.88
C ARG A 180 -15.46 13.00 -4.55
N MET A 181 -14.30 12.72 -3.97
CA MET A 181 -13.00 13.19 -4.45
C MET A 181 -12.41 12.28 -5.54
N ILE A 182 -12.76 10.99 -5.51
CA ILE A 182 -12.31 9.94 -6.43
C ILE A 182 -13.45 9.58 -7.38
#